data_AF-A0A0C3G1D5-F1
#
_entry.id   AF-A0A0C3G1D5-F1
#
_cell.length_a   1.000
_cell.length_b   1.000
_cell.length_c   1.000
_cell.angle_alpha   90.00
_cell.angle_beta   90.00
_cell.angle_gamma   90.00
#
_symmetry.space_group_name_H-M   'P 1'
#
loop_
_entity.id
_entity.type
_entity.pdbx_description
1 polymer ?
#
loop_
_entity_poly.entity_id
_entity_poly.type
_entity_poly.pdbx_seq_one_letter_code
_entity_poly.pdbx_strand_id
1 'polypeptide(L)'
;MGKKKKGSDSAPKKKGRQGWTTDAQEEYLRSQLPAFLIAQAEKKTSQLWPSIHNEWFERWPLPPPTQDEVAKGLDDKTRIDRQKLVSRTQQWYNNHTWETSSGDGKKKVFDLSGKKSKKLPAWQAYSRLYYDTRVKATADREWEEHVRAFTENRPEGDETMLPTVPPLSFCNEVTRRLFASETEDIKVEVEGYGKQTSMKDENDDEEAVRVAQAQSYHK
;
A
#
# COMPACT_ATOMS: atom_id res chain seq x y z
N MET A 1 -9.22 -56.68 33.22
CA MET A 1 -8.63 -55.36 33.58
C MET A 1 -7.45 -55.11 32.65
N GLY A 2 -7.24 -53.99 31.98
CA GLY A 2 -8.02 -52.76 31.83
C GLY A 2 -7.90 -52.23 30.39
N LYS A 3 -8.94 -51.54 29.95
CA LYS A 3 -9.04 -50.91 28.63
C LYS A 3 -8.09 -49.70 28.58
N LYS A 4 -7.18 -49.66 27.60
CA LYS A 4 -6.38 -48.46 27.28
C LYS A 4 -7.33 -47.36 26.78
N LYS A 5 -7.50 -46.30 27.58
CA LYS A 5 -8.10 -45.03 27.16
C LYS A 5 -7.19 -44.41 26.09
N LYS A 6 -7.68 -44.28 24.86
CA LYS A 6 -7.13 -43.32 23.89
C LYS A 6 -7.51 -41.92 24.39
N GLY A 7 -6.51 -41.15 24.82
CA GLY A 7 -6.68 -39.74 25.11
C GLY A 7 -6.94 -38.98 23.81
N SER A 8 -8.14 -38.40 23.73
CA SER A 8 -8.51 -37.33 22.82
C SER A 8 -7.95 -36.01 23.37
N ASP A 9 -7.25 -35.26 22.53
CA ASP A 9 -7.49 -33.82 22.32
C ASP A 9 -6.48 -33.29 21.31
N SER A 10 -6.76 -33.52 20.02
CA SER A 10 -6.18 -32.68 18.98
C SER A 10 -7.26 -31.72 18.54
N ALA A 11 -7.17 -30.47 19.00
CA ALA A 11 -8.01 -29.38 18.54
C ALA A 11 -8.01 -29.33 17.00
N PRO A 12 -9.14 -28.99 16.35
CA PRO A 12 -9.23 -28.95 14.90
C PRO A 12 -8.26 -27.89 14.35
N LYS A 13 -7.25 -28.35 13.60
CA LYS A 13 -6.28 -27.47 12.93
C LYS A 13 -7.03 -26.52 11.99
N LYS A 14 -6.93 -25.21 12.25
CA LYS A 14 -7.51 -24.16 11.40
C LYS A 14 -7.00 -24.31 9.97
N LYS A 15 -7.90 -24.52 8.98
CA LYS A 15 -7.61 -24.57 7.54
C LYS A 15 -7.29 -23.16 7.01
N GLY A 16 -6.22 -22.55 7.48
CA GLY A 16 -5.73 -21.24 7.04
C GLY A 16 -4.19 -21.21 7.03
N ARG A 17 -3.60 -20.12 6.52
CA ARG A 17 -2.15 -19.90 6.64
C ARG A 17 -1.78 -19.99 8.12
N GLN A 18 -0.93 -20.96 8.46
CA GLN A 18 -0.48 -21.15 9.83
C GLN A 18 0.26 -19.88 10.27
N GLY A 19 -0.18 -19.27 11.37
CA GLY A 19 0.47 -18.10 11.94
C GLY A 19 1.92 -18.41 12.32
N TRP A 20 2.76 -17.37 12.43
CA TRP A 20 4.14 -17.54 12.89
C TRP A 20 4.23 -17.88 14.39
N THR A 21 3.12 -17.71 15.13
CA THR A 21 2.98 -18.00 16.55
C THR A 21 2.50 -19.43 16.79
N THR A 22 3.00 -20.07 17.85
CA THR A 22 2.42 -21.30 18.42
C THR A 22 1.11 -20.98 19.14
N ASP A 23 0.22 -21.95 19.36
CA ASP A 23 -1.05 -21.73 20.07
C ASP A 23 -0.85 -21.08 21.46
N ALA A 24 0.16 -21.52 22.22
CA ALA A 24 0.51 -20.95 23.53
C ALA A 24 1.03 -19.50 23.43
N GLN A 25 1.72 -19.17 22.34
CA GLN A 25 2.20 -17.81 22.06
C GLN A 25 1.02 -16.89 21.69
N GLU A 26 0.10 -17.38 20.86
CA GLU A 26 -1.11 -16.64 20.46
C GLU A 26 -2.02 -16.36 21.66
N GLU A 27 -2.19 -17.33 22.56
CA GLU A 27 -2.98 -17.16 23.79
C GLU A 27 -2.39 -16.09 24.72
N TYR A 28 -1.06 -16.08 24.89
CA TYR A 28 -0.39 -15.03 25.65
C TYR A 28 -0.59 -13.64 25.01
N LEU A 29 -0.38 -13.49 23.70
CA LEU A 29 -0.59 -12.21 23.02
C LEU A 29 -2.04 -11.74 23.13
N ARG A 30 -3.00 -12.67 23.03
CA ARG A 30 -4.42 -12.36 23.25
C ARG A 30 -4.73 -11.91 24.67
N SER A 31 -4.12 -12.52 25.68
CA SER A 31 -4.32 -12.14 27.08
C SER A 31 -3.89 -10.69 27.37
N GLN A 32 -2.92 -10.19 26.60
CA GLN A 32 -2.36 -8.84 26.73
C GLN A 32 -3.07 -7.80 25.83
N LEU A 33 -3.98 -8.21 24.95
CA LEU A 33 -4.75 -7.31 24.07
C LEU A 33 -5.52 -6.22 24.85
N PRO A 34 -6.23 -6.52 25.96
CA PRO A 34 -6.96 -5.48 26.70
C PRO A 34 -6.04 -4.38 27.24
N ALA A 35 -4.88 -4.76 27.80
CA ALA A 35 -3.89 -3.81 28.29
C ALA A 35 -3.32 -2.95 27.15
N PHE A 36 -3.10 -3.56 25.99
CA PHE A 36 -2.65 -2.86 24.79
C PHE A 36 -3.69 -1.86 24.26
N LEU A 37 -4.98 -2.22 24.23
CA LEU A 37 -6.06 -1.32 23.79
C LEU A 37 -6.20 -0.10 24.72
N ILE A 38 -6.10 -0.30 26.04
CA ILE A 38 -6.10 0.79 27.02
C ILE A 38 -4.90 1.72 26.77
N ALA A 39 -3.69 1.15 26.63
CA ALA A 39 -2.48 1.93 26.36
C ALA A 39 -2.52 2.65 25.00
N GLN A 40 -3.19 2.07 24.00
CA GLN A 40 -3.40 2.67 22.69
C GLN A 40 -4.33 3.88 22.75
N ALA A 41 -5.45 3.76 23.47
CA ALA A 41 -6.38 4.87 23.71
C ALA A 41 -5.70 6.04 24.44
N GLU A 42 -4.83 5.74 25.40
CA GLU A 42 -4.06 6.74 26.17
C GLU A 42 -2.79 7.25 25.47
N LYS A 43 -2.44 6.72 24.29
CA LYS A 43 -1.18 7.00 23.58
C LYS A 43 0.10 6.68 24.38
N LYS A 44 0.05 5.68 25.26
CA LYS A 44 1.18 5.23 26.13
C LYS A 44 1.75 3.86 25.71
N THR A 45 1.56 3.44 24.47
CA THR A 45 2.03 2.12 23.98
C THR A 45 3.54 1.93 24.11
N SER A 46 4.33 3.00 24.06
CA SER A 46 5.79 2.96 24.25
C SER A 46 6.21 2.41 25.61
N GLN A 47 5.43 2.64 26.66
CA GLN A 47 5.72 2.16 28.03
C GLN A 47 5.35 0.68 28.22
N LEU A 48 4.40 0.19 27.42
CA LEU A 48 3.92 -1.19 27.50
C LEU A 48 4.86 -2.17 26.79
N TRP A 49 5.48 -1.75 25.67
CA TRP A 49 6.32 -2.63 24.86
C TRP A 49 7.47 -3.31 25.62
N PRO A 50 8.26 -2.60 26.46
CA PRO A 50 9.32 -3.24 27.22
C PRO A 50 8.82 -4.38 28.11
N SER A 51 7.66 -4.21 28.77
CA SER A 51 7.06 -5.24 29.64
C SER A 51 6.67 -6.48 28.84
N ILE A 52 5.92 -6.28 27.74
CA ILE A 52 5.47 -7.38 26.88
C ILE A 52 6.67 -8.13 26.28
N HIS A 53 7.70 -7.41 25.82
CA HIS A 53 8.88 -8.05 25.23
C HIS A 53 9.69 -8.82 26.28
N ASN A 54 9.88 -8.26 27.49
CA ASN A 54 10.64 -8.93 28.54
C ASN A 54 9.96 -10.25 28.94
N GLU A 55 8.66 -10.21 29.25
CA GLU A 55 7.89 -11.42 29.58
C GLU A 55 7.86 -12.43 28.42
N TRP A 56 7.77 -11.94 27.18
CA TRP A 56 7.83 -12.80 26.00
C TRP A 56 9.18 -13.53 25.90
N PHE A 57 10.30 -12.83 26.07
CA PHE A 57 11.63 -13.43 26.00
C PHE A 57 11.98 -14.30 27.22
N GLU A 58 11.36 -14.05 28.38
CA GLU A 58 11.44 -14.94 29.55
C GLU A 58 10.75 -16.28 29.28
N ARG A 59 9.57 -16.25 28.63
CA ARG A 59 8.79 -17.46 28.31
C ARG A 59 9.29 -18.21 27.08
N TRP A 60 9.81 -17.49 26.09
CA TRP A 60 10.34 -18.04 24.84
C TRP A 60 11.75 -17.48 24.58
N PRO A 61 12.76 -17.96 25.33
CA PRO A 61 14.13 -17.52 25.12
C PRO A 61 14.60 -17.93 23.72
N LEU A 62 15.28 -17.00 23.04
CA LEU A 62 15.99 -17.34 21.82
C LEU A 62 17.18 -18.24 22.17
N PRO A 63 17.45 -19.30 21.40
CA PRO A 63 18.59 -20.18 21.68
C PRO A 63 19.89 -19.35 21.71
N PRO A 64 20.76 -19.57 22.71
CA PRO A 64 22.04 -18.87 22.77
C PRO A 64 22.88 -19.22 21.52
N PRO A 65 23.65 -18.28 20.96
CA PRO A 65 24.49 -18.55 19.80
C PRO A 65 25.53 -19.62 20.14
N THR A 66 25.70 -20.60 19.25
CA THR A 66 26.65 -21.70 19.45
C THR A 66 28.09 -21.17 19.33
N GLN A 67 29.07 -21.76 20.04
CA GLN A 67 30.47 -21.32 20.03
C GLN A 67 31.07 -21.20 18.61
N ASP A 68 30.72 -22.12 17.71
CA ASP A 68 31.15 -22.10 16.30
C ASP A 68 30.56 -20.94 15.48
N GLU A 69 29.46 -20.37 15.95
CA GLU A 69 28.76 -19.27 15.30
C GLU A 69 29.25 -17.92 15.84
N VAL A 70 29.58 -17.82 17.13
CA VAL A 70 30.20 -16.62 17.72
C VAL A 70 31.51 -16.27 17.03
N ALA A 71 32.31 -17.28 16.65
CA ALA A 71 33.55 -17.11 15.89
C ALA A 71 33.35 -16.53 14.47
N LYS A 72 32.12 -16.57 13.92
CA LYS A 72 31.76 -16.07 12.59
C LYS A 72 31.05 -14.70 12.61
N GLY A 73 31.00 -14.01 13.75
CA GLY A 73 30.33 -12.70 13.88
C GLY A 73 28.81 -12.79 14.08
N LEU A 74 28.29 -13.90 14.61
CA LEU A 74 26.84 -14.17 14.72
C LEU A 74 26.10 -13.39 15.82
N ASP A 75 26.77 -12.59 16.65
CA ASP A 75 26.11 -11.69 17.61
C ASP A 75 25.12 -10.73 16.90
N ASP A 76 25.43 -10.38 15.65
CA ASP A 76 24.54 -9.58 14.82
C ASP A 76 23.27 -10.33 14.40
N LYS A 77 23.33 -11.64 14.17
CA LYS A 77 22.15 -12.41 13.73
C LYS A 77 21.15 -12.61 14.87
N THR A 78 21.63 -12.93 16.07
CA THR A 78 20.76 -13.06 17.25
C THR A 78 20.11 -11.72 17.59
N ARG A 79 20.85 -10.61 17.46
CA ARG A 79 20.31 -9.24 17.55
C ARG A 79 19.26 -8.95 16.48
N ILE A 80 19.53 -9.28 15.22
CA ILE A 80 18.59 -9.10 14.10
C ILE A 80 17.33 -9.95 14.31
N ASP A 81 17.47 -11.20 14.75
CA ASP A 81 16.33 -12.09 14.97
C ASP A 81 15.48 -11.63 16.16
N ARG A 82 16.11 -11.09 17.21
CA ARG A 82 15.41 -10.41 18.30
C ARG A 82 14.63 -9.19 17.81
N GLN A 83 15.24 -8.35 16.98
CA GLN A 83 14.57 -7.18 16.38
C GLN A 83 13.39 -7.60 15.49
N LYS A 84 13.57 -8.61 14.63
CA LYS A 84 12.49 -9.16 13.79
C LYS A 84 11.32 -9.65 14.64
N LEU A 85 11.61 -10.33 15.76
CA LEU A 85 10.56 -10.83 16.65
C LEU A 85 9.79 -9.69 17.31
N VAL A 86 10.50 -8.66 17.80
CA VAL A 86 9.90 -7.43 18.34
C VAL A 86 8.97 -6.78 17.30
N SER A 87 9.45 -6.57 16.08
CA SER A 87 8.64 -5.98 15.00
C SER A 87 7.42 -6.84 14.66
N ARG A 88 7.57 -8.17 14.62
CA ARG A 88 6.45 -9.09 14.36
C ARG A 88 5.42 -9.07 15.47
N THR A 89 5.83 -9.02 16.73
CA THR A 89 4.92 -8.91 17.87
C THR A 89 4.14 -7.61 17.80
N GLN A 90 4.79 -6.48 17.52
CA GLN A 90 4.11 -5.19 17.34
C GLN A 90 3.11 -5.20 16.18
N GLN A 91 3.52 -5.73 15.02
CA GLN A 91 2.64 -5.89 13.86
C GLN A 91 1.45 -6.79 14.17
N TRP A 92 1.66 -7.86 14.95
CA TRP A 92 0.58 -8.73 15.39
C TRP A 92 -0.47 -7.95 16.17
N TYR A 93 -0.08 -7.16 17.19
CA TYR A 93 -1.04 -6.33 17.93
C TYR A 93 -1.77 -5.35 17.01
N ASN A 94 -1.05 -4.62 16.15
CA ASN A 94 -1.67 -3.66 15.22
C ASN A 94 -2.70 -4.32 14.29
N ASN A 95 -2.42 -5.53 13.79
CA ASN A 95 -3.34 -6.27 12.94
C ASN A 95 -4.53 -6.86 13.70
N HIS A 96 -4.39 -7.10 15.01
CA HIS A 96 -5.41 -7.72 15.85
C HIS A 96 -6.17 -6.71 16.73
N THR A 97 -5.82 -5.43 16.71
CA THR A 97 -6.59 -4.35 17.35
C THR A 97 -7.50 -3.57 16.41
N TRP A 98 -7.27 -3.64 15.11
CA TRP A 98 -8.28 -3.18 14.18
C TRP A 98 -9.52 -4.04 14.40
N GLU A 99 -10.67 -3.39 14.62
CA GLU A 99 -11.98 -4.00 14.38
C GLU A 99 -11.89 -4.60 12.99
N THR A 100 -11.62 -5.89 12.95
CA THR A 100 -11.49 -6.58 11.69
C THR A 100 -12.89 -6.52 11.12
N SER A 101 -13.10 -5.63 10.15
CA SER A 101 -14.21 -5.64 9.19
C SER A 101 -14.31 -6.97 8.42
N SER A 102 -13.64 -8.02 8.91
CA SER A 102 -13.50 -9.36 8.37
C SER A 102 -14.10 -10.42 9.31
N GLY A 103 -14.60 -10.05 10.50
CA GLY A 103 -15.23 -10.97 11.45
C GLY A 103 -16.75 -11.04 11.39
N ASP A 104 -17.43 -9.96 10.96
CA ASP A 104 -18.85 -9.95 10.66
C ASP A 104 -18.99 -9.66 9.17
N GLY A 105 -19.62 -10.57 8.40
CA GLY A 105 -19.57 -10.65 6.94
C GLY A 105 -20.16 -9.47 6.15
N LYS A 106 -20.36 -8.32 6.78
CA LYS A 106 -20.78 -7.09 6.12
C LYS A 106 -19.56 -6.44 5.51
N LYS A 107 -19.19 -6.89 4.30
CA LYS A 107 -18.34 -6.10 3.41
C LYS A 107 -18.94 -4.70 3.39
N LYS A 108 -18.22 -3.70 3.90
CA LYS A 108 -18.57 -2.30 3.68
C LYS A 108 -18.53 -2.13 2.16
N VAL A 109 -19.69 -2.26 1.52
CA VAL A 109 -19.83 -2.08 0.08
C VAL A 109 -19.39 -0.65 -0.14
N PHE A 110 -18.22 -0.49 -0.79
CA PHE A 110 -17.79 0.83 -1.19
C PHE A 110 -18.90 1.41 -2.03
N ASP A 111 -19.36 2.60 -1.66
CA ASP A 111 -20.33 3.31 -2.44
C ASP A 111 -19.68 3.68 -3.78
N LEU A 112 -19.94 2.83 -4.78
CA LEU A 112 -19.57 3.07 -6.17
C LEU A 112 -20.60 3.98 -6.85
N SER A 113 -21.73 4.26 -6.18
CA SER A 113 -22.72 5.18 -6.69
C SER A 113 -22.30 6.62 -6.37
N GLY A 114 -22.05 7.42 -7.40
CA GLY A 114 -22.28 8.86 -7.27
C GLY A 114 -21.09 9.77 -6.93
N LYS A 115 -19.86 9.44 -7.31
CA LYS A 115 -18.89 10.52 -7.58
C LYS A 115 -18.98 10.88 -9.05
N LYS A 116 -19.66 12.00 -9.36
CA LYS A 116 -19.65 12.62 -10.70
C LYS A 116 -18.22 12.66 -11.20
N SER A 117 -18.00 12.22 -12.44
CA SER A 117 -16.68 12.31 -13.06
C SER A 117 -16.21 13.76 -12.95
N LYS A 118 -15.06 13.96 -12.31
CA LYS A 118 -14.52 15.32 -12.19
C LYS A 118 -14.12 15.76 -13.58
N LYS A 119 -14.56 16.95 -13.98
CA LYS A 119 -14.10 17.58 -15.22
C LYS A 119 -12.58 17.59 -15.25
N LEU A 120 -12.02 17.15 -16.38
CA LEU A 120 -10.58 17.21 -16.61
C LEU A 120 -10.11 18.68 -16.54
N PRO A 121 -9.07 18.99 -15.75
CA PRO A 121 -8.38 20.28 -15.83
C PRO A 121 -7.99 20.61 -17.28
N ALA A 122 -8.15 21.87 -17.69
CA ALA A 122 -7.93 22.30 -19.08
C ALA A 122 -6.57 21.86 -19.64
N TRP A 123 -5.48 22.03 -18.89
CA TRP A 123 -4.15 21.60 -19.34
C TRP A 123 -4.03 20.07 -19.56
N GLN A 124 -4.81 19.25 -18.84
CA GLN A 124 -4.85 17.79 -19.07
C GLN A 124 -5.64 17.45 -20.33
N ALA A 125 -6.72 18.19 -20.61
CA ALA A 125 -7.45 18.09 -21.87
C ALA A 125 -6.56 18.52 -23.05
N TYR A 126 -5.77 19.59 -22.91
CA TYR A 126 -4.77 20.01 -23.88
C TYR A 126 -3.71 18.92 -24.12
N SER A 127 -3.21 18.30 -23.04
CA SER A 127 -2.30 17.16 -23.16
C SER A 127 -2.92 16.05 -23.99
N ARG A 128 -4.15 15.61 -23.68
CA ARG A 128 -4.81 14.54 -24.44
C ARG A 128 -5.00 14.86 -25.93
N LEU A 129 -5.23 16.12 -26.29
CA LEU A 129 -5.44 16.53 -27.69
C LEU A 129 -4.12 16.71 -28.47
N TYR A 130 -3.08 17.25 -27.83
CA TYR A 130 -1.85 17.68 -28.52
C TYR A 130 -0.58 17.02 -28.00
N TYR A 131 -0.68 15.93 -27.24
CA TYR A 131 0.49 15.24 -26.70
C TYR A 131 1.43 14.78 -27.83
N ASP A 132 0.90 14.02 -28.79
CA ASP A 132 1.69 13.42 -29.86
C ASP A 132 2.20 14.44 -30.89
N THR A 133 1.51 15.58 -31.04
CA THR A 133 1.82 16.57 -32.08
C THR A 133 2.74 17.69 -31.59
N ARG A 134 2.58 18.16 -30.35
CA ARG A 134 3.29 19.35 -29.83
C ARG A 134 4.08 19.08 -28.57
N VAL A 135 3.44 18.47 -27.57
CA VAL A 135 4.03 18.32 -26.22
C VAL A 135 5.20 17.35 -26.24
N LYS A 136 5.06 16.19 -26.89
CA LYS A 136 6.07 15.14 -26.90
C LYS A 136 7.39 15.62 -27.51
N ALA A 137 7.34 16.21 -28.71
CA ALA A 137 8.53 16.71 -29.38
C ALA A 137 9.26 17.80 -28.56
N THR A 138 8.51 18.67 -27.88
CA THR A 138 9.08 19.72 -27.03
C THR A 138 9.67 19.13 -25.75
N ALA A 139 8.98 18.18 -25.12
CA ALA A 139 9.42 17.53 -23.89
C ALA A 139 10.66 16.66 -24.11
N ASP A 140 10.71 15.90 -25.22
CA ASP A 140 11.86 15.06 -25.56
C ASP A 140 13.11 15.94 -25.77
N ARG A 141 12.98 17.03 -26.55
CA ARG A 141 14.08 17.98 -26.80
C ARG A 141 14.61 18.61 -25.50
N GLU A 142 13.72 19.13 -24.66
CA GLU A 142 14.13 19.78 -23.41
C GLU A 142 14.67 18.79 -22.38
N TRP A 143 14.21 17.54 -22.41
CA TRP A 143 14.74 16.49 -21.55
C TRP A 143 16.18 16.12 -21.95
N GLU A 144 16.47 16.04 -23.25
CA GLU A 144 17.85 15.82 -23.72
C GLU A 144 18.79 16.94 -23.27
N GLU A 145 18.34 18.20 -23.31
CA GLU A 145 19.09 19.34 -22.79
C GLU A 145 19.30 19.25 -21.28
N HIS A 146 18.26 18.89 -20.52
CA HIS A 146 18.33 18.69 -19.08
C HIS A 146 19.31 17.56 -18.70
N VAL A 147 19.26 16.43 -19.41
CA VAL A 147 20.19 15.29 -19.22
C VAL A 147 21.61 15.70 -19.55
N ARG A 148 21.82 16.50 -20.61
CA ARG A 148 23.14 17.03 -20.97
C ARG A 148 23.69 17.95 -19.89
N ALA A 149 22.89 18.92 -19.43
CA ALA A 149 23.27 19.85 -18.37
C ALA A 149 23.55 19.14 -17.04
N PHE A 150 22.80 18.08 -16.72
CA PHE A 150 23.03 17.26 -15.54
C PHE A 150 24.33 16.45 -15.66
N THR A 151 24.64 15.94 -16.85
CA THR A 151 25.88 15.18 -17.11
C THR A 151 27.10 16.09 -17.03
N GLU A 152 27.02 17.33 -17.54
CA GLU A 152 28.10 18.32 -17.49
C GLU A 152 28.39 18.82 -16.07
N ASN A 153 27.36 19.01 -15.24
CA ASN A 153 27.49 19.50 -13.87
C ASN A 153 27.54 18.38 -12.82
N ARG A 154 27.83 17.14 -13.23
CA ARG A 154 27.78 15.98 -12.34
C ARG A 154 28.93 16.02 -11.32
N PRO A 155 28.65 16.04 -10.01
CA PRO A 155 29.69 15.97 -8.99
C PRO A 155 30.38 14.60 -9.02
N GLU A 156 31.70 14.61 -8.86
CA GLU A 156 32.54 13.42 -8.89
C GLU A 156 32.14 12.46 -7.77
N GLY A 157 31.63 11.26 -8.13
CA GLY A 157 31.20 10.22 -7.19
C GLY A 157 29.67 10.02 -7.07
N ASP A 158 28.84 10.81 -7.73
CA ASP A 158 27.39 10.56 -7.77
C ASP A 158 27.05 9.57 -8.88
N GLU A 159 26.58 8.36 -8.54
CA GLU A 159 26.18 7.30 -9.49
C GLU A 159 24.73 7.43 -9.97
N THR A 160 24.01 8.49 -9.60
CA THR A 160 22.59 8.66 -9.94
C THR A 160 22.36 8.63 -11.45
N MET A 161 21.68 7.57 -11.93
CA MET A 161 21.27 7.44 -13.32
C MET A 161 19.94 8.16 -13.53
N LEU A 162 19.94 9.13 -14.46
CA LEU A 162 18.69 9.74 -14.91
C LEU A 162 17.91 8.76 -15.80
N PRO A 163 16.57 8.79 -15.76
CA PRO A 163 15.73 8.03 -16.67
C PRO A 163 16.02 8.38 -18.14
N THR A 164 16.04 7.35 -19.01
CA THR A 164 16.23 7.52 -20.46
C THR A 164 15.09 8.29 -21.12
N VAL A 165 13.89 8.21 -20.57
CA VAL A 165 12.66 8.84 -21.10
C VAL A 165 12.25 9.98 -20.15
N PRO A 166 11.69 11.10 -20.66
CA PRO A 166 11.23 12.18 -19.82
C PRO A 166 10.24 11.69 -18.75
N PRO A 167 10.47 12.00 -17.46
CA PRO A 167 9.52 11.70 -16.41
C PRO A 167 8.18 12.39 -16.65
N LEU A 168 7.08 11.76 -16.24
CA LEU A 168 5.73 12.33 -16.41
C LEU A 168 5.58 13.71 -15.75
N SER A 169 6.29 13.97 -14.64
CA SER A 169 6.34 15.29 -14.00
C SER A 169 6.91 16.36 -14.94
N PHE A 170 8.00 16.06 -15.66
CA PHE A 170 8.62 16.95 -16.62
C PHE A 170 7.67 17.24 -17.80
N CYS A 171 7.05 16.20 -18.35
CA CYS A 171 6.04 16.37 -19.40
C CYS A 171 4.86 17.25 -18.94
N ASN A 172 4.41 17.10 -17.69
CA ASN A 172 3.31 17.92 -17.15
C ASN A 172 3.69 19.40 -17.03
N GLU A 173 4.93 19.70 -16.65
CA GLU A 173 5.44 21.07 -16.57
C GLU A 173 5.52 21.72 -17.96
N VAL A 174 6.11 21.01 -18.93
CA VAL A 174 6.16 21.45 -20.34
C VAL A 174 4.74 21.67 -20.88
N THR A 175 3.81 20.75 -20.60
CA THR A 175 2.40 20.87 -21.01
C THR A 175 1.76 22.13 -20.44
N ARG A 176 1.96 22.43 -19.16
CA ARG A 176 1.40 23.64 -18.53
C ARG A 176 1.98 24.91 -19.13
N ARG A 177 3.29 24.93 -19.40
CA ARG A 177 3.96 26.08 -20.02
C ARG A 177 3.43 26.32 -21.44
N LEU A 178 3.35 25.27 -22.25
CA LEU A 178 2.82 25.35 -23.62
C LEU A 178 1.36 25.82 -23.63
N PHE A 179 0.52 25.24 -22.77
CA PHE A 179 -0.88 25.65 -22.64
C PHE A 179 -1.05 27.11 -22.21
N ALA A 180 -0.17 27.61 -21.34
CA ALA A 180 -0.19 29.01 -20.91
C ALA A 180 0.18 29.98 -22.05
N SER A 181 1.12 29.59 -22.93
CA SER A 181 1.55 30.38 -24.10
C SER A 181 0.64 30.28 -25.32
N GLU A 182 -0.33 29.37 -25.31
CA GLU A 182 -1.16 29.07 -26.47
C GLU A 182 -2.24 30.14 -26.72
N THR A 183 -2.70 30.23 -27.97
CA THR A 183 -3.76 31.15 -28.41
C THR A 183 -5.10 30.85 -27.75
N GLU A 184 -5.94 31.87 -27.59
CA GLU A 184 -7.26 31.74 -26.95
C GLU A 184 -8.18 30.74 -27.67
N ASP A 185 -8.08 30.64 -29.00
CA ASP A 185 -8.87 29.69 -29.80
C ASP A 185 -8.66 28.23 -29.37
N ILE A 186 -7.42 27.86 -29.05
CA ILE A 186 -7.07 26.50 -28.60
C ILE A 186 -7.56 26.27 -27.17
N LYS A 187 -7.57 27.30 -26.32
CA LYS A 187 -8.12 27.19 -24.96
C LYS A 187 -9.62 26.91 -24.99
N VAL A 188 -10.35 27.58 -25.89
CA VAL A 188 -11.78 27.33 -26.10
C VAL A 188 -12.03 25.91 -26.61
N GLU A 189 -11.23 25.42 -27.56
CA GLU A 189 -11.31 24.03 -28.06
C GLU A 189 -11.10 23.01 -26.94
N VAL A 190 -10.07 23.23 -26.11
CA VAL A 190 -9.72 22.39 -24.97
C VAL A 190 -10.83 22.36 -23.91
N GLU A 191 -11.46 23.51 -23.63
CA GLU A 191 -12.63 23.57 -22.74
C GLU A 191 -13.84 22.81 -23.29
N GLY A 192 -14.06 22.89 -24.61
CA GLY A 192 -15.08 22.11 -25.31
C GLY A 192 -14.87 20.60 -25.12
N TYR A 193 -13.63 20.14 -25.30
CA TYR A 193 -13.26 18.75 -25.09
C TYR A 193 -13.44 18.28 -23.64
N GLY A 194 -13.11 19.14 -22.66
CA GLY A 194 -13.34 18.86 -21.23
C GLY A 194 -14.82 18.69 -20.88
N LYS A 195 -15.73 19.42 -21.55
CA LYS A 195 -17.18 19.28 -21.40
C LYS A 195 -17.70 17.99 -22.06
N GLN A 196 -17.22 17.67 -23.26
CA GLN A 196 -17.65 16.48 -24.01
C GLN A 196 -17.25 15.17 -23.33
N THR A 197 -16.04 15.10 -22.78
CA THR A 197 -15.56 13.92 -22.04
C THR A 197 -16.33 13.68 -20.74
N SER A 198 -16.71 14.76 -20.04
CA SER A 198 -17.57 14.67 -18.85
C SER A 198 -18.97 14.14 -19.16
N MET A 199 -19.50 14.35 -20.37
CA MET A 199 -20.82 13.87 -20.79
C MET A 199 -20.80 12.41 -21.29
N LYS A 200 -19.69 11.95 -21.88
CA LYS A 200 -19.57 10.55 -22.37
C LYS A 200 -19.49 9.51 -21.25
N ASP A 201 -19.01 9.90 -20.08
CA ASP A 201 -19.02 9.03 -18.89
C ASP A 201 -20.42 8.91 -18.24
N GLU A 202 -21.40 9.71 -18.70
CA GLU A 202 -22.82 9.63 -18.28
C GLU A 202 -23.66 8.78 -19.24
N ASN A 203 -23.04 7.87 -20.03
CA ASN A 203 -23.82 6.94 -20.87
C ASN A 203 -24.44 5.83 -20.00
N ASP A 204 -25.59 6.21 -19.43
CA ASP A 204 -26.68 5.47 -18.77
C ASP A 204 -27.04 4.14 -19.46
N ASP A 205 -26.66 3.98 -20.72
CA ASP A 205 -26.93 2.81 -21.57
C ASP A 205 -26.30 1.51 -21.03
N GLU A 206 -25.09 1.56 -20.45
CA GLU A 206 -24.46 0.36 -19.88
C GLU A 206 -25.06 -0.02 -18.52
N GLU A 207 -25.52 0.94 -17.73
CA GLU A 207 -26.16 0.69 -16.45
C GLU A 207 -27.58 0.12 -16.67
N ALA A 208 -28.32 0.64 -17.65
CA ALA A 208 -29.59 0.07 -18.08
C ALA A 208 -29.44 -1.38 -18.57
N VAL A 209 -28.37 -1.71 -19.31
CA VAL A 209 -28.07 -3.09 -19.76
C VAL A 209 -27.72 -3.98 -18.58
N ARG A 210 -26.91 -3.52 -17.62
CA ARG A 210 -26.56 -4.31 -16.42
C ARG A 210 -27.75 -4.54 -15.49
N VAL A 211 -28.61 -3.53 -15.31
CA VAL A 211 -29.84 -3.63 -14.52
C VAL A 211 -30.83 -4.59 -15.17
N ALA A 212 -31.02 -4.52 -16.49
CA ALA A 212 -31.86 -5.45 -17.23
C ALA A 212 -31.33 -6.89 -17.16
N GLN A 213 -30.00 -7.07 -17.23
CA GLN A 213 -29.37 -8.38 -17.11
C GLN A 213 -29.44 -8.93 -15.68
N ALA A 214 -29.34 -8.08 -14.64
CA ALA A 214 -29.52 -8.52 -13.26
C ALA A 214 -30.98 -8.92 -12.95
N GLN A 215 -31.96 -8.23 -13.54
CA GLN A 215 -33.38 -8.55 -13.41
C GLN A 215 -33.77 -9.86 -14.12
N SER A 216 -33.01 -10.31 -15.13
CA SER A 216 -33.27 -11.57 -15.82
C SER A 216 -32.80 -12.81 -15.07
N TYR A 217 -31.85 -12.68 -14.13
CA TYR A 217 -31.39 -13.80 -13.27
C TYR A 217 -32.33 -14.11 -12.10
N HIS A 218 -33.37 -13.30 -11.88
CA HIS A 218 -34.30 -13.43 -10.75
C HIS A 218 -35.74 -13.81 -11.15
N LYS A 219 -35.96 -14.22 -12.40
CA LYS A 219 -37.18 -14.91 -12.86
C LYS A 219 -36.92 -16.40 -13.02
#